data_AF-A0A8J7JYW8-F1
#
_entry.id   AF-A0A8J7JYW8-F1
#
_cell.length_a   1.000
_cell.length_b   1.000
_cell.length_c   1.000
_cell.angle_alpha   90.00
_cell.angle_beta   90.00
_cell.angle_gamma   90.00
#
_symmetry.space_group_name_H-M   'P 1'
#
loop_
_entity.id
_entity.type
_entity.pdbx_description
1 polymer ?
#
loop_
_entity_poly.entity_id
_entity_poly.type
_entity_poly.pdbx_seq_one_letter_code
_entity_poly.pdbx_strand_id
1 'polypeptide(L)'
;MVRYRKGSSLSGLIESRISVSLDRRVSIRAFSQIDLFDIVIAENGPLLYVPANHQEKLLALKPPQEFVDKLRERGVNPSIGKVIVATWDKHEATVSEVINELGLDLEIILNKGALMILPTGINKASGLAAALEDMQLLPENVVGVGDAENDLDFLNVCGISVAVNNALPVVKEAATFVTKNSRGAGVTELIDKLIASDLSEYQL
;
A
#
# COMPACT_ATOMS: atom_id res chain seq x y z
N MET A 1 0.93 9.87 7.95
CA MET A 1 0.85 11.15 8.72
C MET A 1 1.99 12.05 8.28
N VAL A 2 1.70 13.14 7.56
CA VAL A 2 2.64 14.25 7.22
C VAL A 2 1.84 15.57 7.16
N ARG A 3 2.53 16.72 7.19
CA ARG A 3 2.01 18.07 7.51
C ARG A 3 1.96 19.05 6.31
N TYR A 4 1.45 20.25 6.62
CA TYR A 4 1.55 21.52 5.87
C TYR A 4 1.86 22.62 6.94
N ARG A 5 2.40 23.83 6.72
CA ARG A 5 2.53 24.71 5.54
C ARG A 5 3.58 25.82 5.80
N LYS A 6 4.31 26.33 4.80
CA LYS A 6 4.79 27.75 4.82
C LYS A 6 4.73 28.45 3.46
N GLY A 7 3.82 29.41 3.31
CA GLY A 7 3.69 30.23 2.09
C GLY A 7 2.36 30.98 1.97
N SER A 8 2.29 32.18 2.55
CA SER A 8 1.29 33.27 2.33
C SER A 8 -0.23 33.01 2.48
N SER A 9 -0.85 33.84 3.34
CA SER A 9 -2.29 34.10 3.51
C SER A 9 -3.17 33.02 4.19
N LEU A 10 -4.13 33.56 4.95
CA LEU A 10 -4.88 33.04 6.10
C LEU A 10 -5.80 31.81 5.87
N SER A 11 -6.15 31.17 6.99
CA SER A 11 -7.27 30.23 7.23
C SER A 11 -7.34 28.96 6.36
N GLY A 12 -6.98 27.82 6.95
CA GLY A 12 -7.21 26.48 6.38
C GLY A 12 -6.11 25.48 6.73
N LEU A 13 -6.15 24.91 7.95
CA LEU A 13 -5.35 23.73 8.31
C LEU A 13 -6.15 22.48 7.90
N ILE A 14 -5.65 21.74 6.91
CA ILE A 14 -6.10 20.39 6.59
C ILE A 14 -4.95 19.46 6.96
N GLU A 15 -5.08 18.73 8.08
CA GLU A 15 -4.11 17.70 8.50
C GLU A 15 -4.39 16.37 7.81
N SER A 16 -4.09 16.27 6.52
CA SER A 16 -4.31 15.05 5.74
C SER A 16 -3.33 13.91 6.08
N ARG A 17 -3.86 12.81 6.62
CA ARG A 17 -3.11 11.63 7.08
C ARG A 17 -3.51 10.39 6.27
N ILE A 18 -2.77 10.12 5.20
CA ILE A 18 -2.86 8.87 4.43
C ILE A 18 -2.13 7.74 5.17
N SER A 19 -2.69 6.53 5.08
CA SER A 19 -2.03 5.26 5.41
C SER A 19 -2.11 4.29 4.24
N VAL A 20 -0.96 3.72 3.86
CA VAL A 20 -0.85 2.74 2.78
C VAL A 20 -0.49 1.38 3.37
N SER A 21 -1.24 0.34 2.98
CA SER A 21 -0.98 -1.08 3.26
C SER A 21 -1.15 -1.56 4.71
N LEU A 22 -2.36 -2.04 5.02
CA LEU A 22 -2.55 -3.09 6.04
C LEU A 22 -2.34 -4.48 5.41
N ASP A 23 -1.17 -5.10 5.64
CA ASP A 23 -0.91 -6.46 5.15
C ASP A 23 -1.56 -7.52 6.07
N ARG A 24 -2.58 -8.20 5.51
CA ARG A 24 -3.25 -9.49 5.82
C ARG A 24 -3.59 -9.91 7.26
N ARG A 25 -2.88 -9.47 8.30
CA ARG A 25 -3.15 -9.83 9.72
C ARG A 25 -3.96 -8.77 10.45
N VAL A 26 -4.02 -7.57 9.88
CA VAL A 26 -4.79 -6.46 10.42
C VAL A 26 -6.00 -6.27 9.51
N SER A 27 -7.11 -6.90 9.88
CA SER A 27 -8.43 -6.45 9.40
C SER A 27 -8.56 -4.96 9.71
N ILE A 28 -9.30 -4.21 8.90
CA ILE A 28 -9.78 -2.85 9.23
C ILE A 28 -10.39 -2.81 10.65
N ARG A 29 -10.98 -3.92 11.11
CA ARG A 29 -11.55 -4.11 12.46
C ARG A 29 -10.55 -4.49 13.56
N ALA A 30 -9.32 -4.86 13.20
CA ALA A 30 -8.26 -5.28 14.13
C ALA A 30 -7.28 -4.15 14.48
N PHE A 31 -7.27 -3.04 13.72
CA PHE A 31 -6.52 -1.84 14.09
C PHE A 31 -7.40 -0.92 14.95
N SER A 32 -7.14 -0.91 16.26
CA SER A 32 -7.95 -0.15 17.24
C SER A 32 -7.87 1.37 17.10
N GLN A 33 -6.97 1.90 16.28
CA GLN A 33 -6.73 3.33 16.07
C GLN A 33 -6.94 3.73 14.59
N ILE A 34 -7.83 3.04 13.87
CA ILE A 34 -8.03 3.31 12.43
C ILE A 34 -8.56 4.71 12.14
N ASP A 35 -9.24 5.31 13.11
CA ASP A 35 -9.75 6.69 13.06
C ASP A 35 -8.64 7.77 13.14
N LEU A 36 -7.36 7.37 13.22
CA LEU A 36 -6.21 8.28 13.06
C LEU A 36 -5.89 8.63 11.59
N PHE A 37 -6.60 8.02 10.63
CA PHE A 37 -6.37 8.18 9.20
C PHE A 37 -7.63 8.72 8.51
N ASP A 38 -7.46 9.61 7.53
CA ASP A 38 -8.57 10.08 6.69
C ASP A 38 -8.94 9.03 5.64
N ILE A 39 -7.92 8.40 5.05
CA ILE A 39 -8.06 7.32 4.06
C ILE A 39 -7.06 6.21 4.38
N VAL A 40 -7.56 4.97 4.36
CA VAL A 40 -6.80 3.73 4.47
C VAL A 40 -6.83 3.01 3.13
N ILE A 41 -5.65 2.69 2.60
CA ILE A 41 -5.49 1.91 1.36
C ILE A 41 -5.22 0.46 1.73
N ALA A 42 -6.20 -0.39 1.47
CA ALA A 42 -6.20 -1.82 1.81
C ALA A 42 -6.04 -2.72 0.58
N GLU A 43 -5.89 -4.03 0.83
CA GLU A 43 -5.78 -5.07 -0.20
C GLU A 43 -4.62 -4.88 -1.21
N ASN A 44 -3.55 -4.18 -0.82
CA ASN A 44 -2.43 -3.75 -1.69
C ASN A 44 -2.83 -2.74 -2.80
N GLY A 45 -3.86 -1.91 -2.58
CA GLY A 45 -4.23 -0.85 -3.53
C GLY A 45 -5.73 -0.62 -3.73
N PRO A 46 -6.52 -1.65 -4.13
CA PRO A 46 -7.84 -1.43 -4.74
C PRO A 46 -8.96 -1.02 -3.79
N LEU A 47 -8.77 -1.13 -2.47
CA LEU A 47 -9.79 -0.80 -1.49
C LEU A 47 -9.39 0.49 -0.75
N LEU A 48 -10.03 1.59 -1.11
CA LEU A 48 -10.02 2.81 -0.29
C LEU A 48 -11.11 2.70 0.77
N TYR A 49 -10.74 2.92 2.03
CA TYR A 49 -11.65 2.98 3.17
C TYR A 49 -11.50 4.31 3.90
N VAL A 50 -12.62 5.00 4.14
CA VAL A 50 -12.68 6.28 4.87
C VAL A 50 -13.21 6.00 6.28
N PRO A 51 -12.37 6.04 7.34
CA PRO A 51 -12.79 5.65 8.69
C PRO A 51 -13.93 6.52 9.24
N ALA A 52 -13.88 7.83 8.99
CA ALA A 52 -14.79 8.83 9.56
C ALA A 52 -16.29 8.62 9.22
N ASN A 53 -16.59 7.93 8.11
CA ASN A 53 -17.97 7.63 7.67
C ASN A 53 -18.18 6.15 7.28
N HIS A 54 -17.18 5.30 7.54
CA HIS A 54 -17.13 3.89 7.14
C HIS A 54 -17.33 3.61 5.63
N GLN A 55 -17.09 4.59 4.77
CA GLN A 55 -17.26 4.43 3.32
C GLN A 55 -16.14 3.59 2.72
N GLU A 56 -16.50 2.75 1.75
CA GLU A 56 -15.58 1.95 0.95
C GLU A 56 -15.72 2.32 -0.53
N LYS A 57 -14.59 2.49 -1.21
CA LYS A 57 -14.49 2.72 -2.66
C LYS A 57 -13.55 1.68 -3.25
N LEU A 58 -14.08 0.85 -4.16
CA LEU A 58 -13.28 -0.12 -4.91
C LEU A 58 -12.78 0.52 -6.20
N LEU A 59 -11.47 0.44 -6.46
CA LEU A 59 -10.82 0.96 -7.66
C LEU A 59 -10.84 -0.04 -8.82
N ALA A 60 -11.22 -1.30 -8.56
CA ALA A 60 -11.31 -2.33 -9.59
C ALA A 60 -12.40 -3.36 -9.26
N LEU A 61 -12.72 -4.19 -10.26
CA LEU A 61 -13.70 -5.26 -10.14
C LEU A 61 -13.18 -6.41 -9.26
N LYS A 62 -14.12 -7.16 -8.68
CA LYS A 62 -13.82 -8.38 -7.93
C LYS A 62 -13.22 -9.45 -8.86
N PRO A 63 -12.35 -10.34 -8.35
CA PRO A 63 -11.84 -11.45 -9.15
C PRO A 63 -13.01 -12.33 -9.64
N PRO A 64 -13.00 -12.81 -10.89
CA PRO A 64 -14.03 -13.73 -11.38
C PRO A 64 -14.13 -14.97 -10.49
N GLN A 65 -15.35 -15.42 -10.19
CA GLN A 65 -15.55 -16.60 -9.35
C GLN A 65 -14.92 -17.85 -9.97
N GLU A 66 -15.01 -17.99 -11.30
CA GLU A 66 -14.37 -19.06 -12.08
C GLU A 66 -12.84 -19.11 -11.91
N PHE A 67 -12.17 -17.96 -11.77
CA PHE A 67 -10.73 -17.91 -11.49
C PHE A 67 -10.40 -18.56 -10.15
N VAL A 68 -11.16 -18.22 -9.12
CA VAL A 68 -11.01 -18.77 -7.77
C VAL A 68 -11.31 -20.27 -7.74
N ASP A 69 -12.31 -20.71 -8.51
CA ASP A 69 -12.72 -22.11 -8.53
C ASP A 69 -11.75 -22.99 -9.33
N LYS A 70 -11.26 -22.56 -10.50
CA LYS A 70 -10.18 -23.27 -11.22
C LYS A 70 -8.89 -23.38 -10.41
N LEU A 71 -8.55 -22.37 -9.62
CA LEU A 71 -7.42 -22.45 -8.68
C LEU A 71 -7.63 -23.56 -7.64
N ARG A 72 -8.84 -23.67 -7.07
CA ARG A 72 -9.20 -24.73 -6.10
C ARG A 72 -9.21 -26.12 -6.72
N GLU A 73 -9.75 -26.27 -7.93
CA GLU A 73 -9.73 -27.52 -8.70
C GLU A 73 -8.29 -28.02 -8.93
N ARG A 74 -7.35 -27.09 -9.17
CA ARG A 74 -5.92 -27.36 -9.31
C ARG A 74 -5.16 -27.45 -7.98
N GLY A 75 -5.87 -27.56 -6.84
CA GLY A 75 -5.28 -27.78 -5.51
C GLY A 75 -4.68 -26.54 -4.83
N VAL A 76 -4.87 -25.35 -5.40
CA VAL A 76 -4.48 -24.08 -4.77
C VAL A 76 -5.57 -23.64 -3.81
N ASN A 77 -5.21 -23.29 -2.58
CA ASN A 77 -6.15 -22.74 -1.59
C ASN A 77 -5.88 -21.25 -1.38
N PRO A 78 -6.34 -20.36 -2.30
CA PRO A 78 -6.11 -18.93 -2.18
C PRO A 78 -6.94 -18.31 -1.05
N SER A 79 -6.40 -17.25 -0.45
CA SER A 79 -7.18 -16.33 0.38
C SER A 79 -7.66 -15.15 -0.47
N ILE A 80 -8.94 -14.81 -0.32
CA ILE A 80 -9.71 -13.93 -1.20
C ILE A 80 -10.15 -12.68 -0.42
N GLY A 81 -9.76 -11.51 -0.90
CA GLY A 81 -10.29 -10.21 -0.48
C GLY A 81 -11.51 -9.79 -1.31
N LYS A 82 -11.79 -8.49 -1.36
CA LYS A 82 -12.80 -7.92 -2.24
C LYS A 82 -12.32 -7.88 -3.69
N VAL A 83 -11.05 -7.56 -3.90
CA VAL A 83 -10.40 -7.48 -5.22
C VAL A 83 -9.13 -8.35 -5.28
N ILE A 84 -8.35 -8.43 -4.19
CA ILE A 84 -7.13 -9.24 -4.18
C ILE A 84 -7.42 -10.75 -4.06
N VAL A 85 -6.75 -11.56 -4.88
CA VAL A 85 -6.57 -13.00 -4.67
C VAL A 85 -5.12 -13.22 -4.28
N ALA A 86 -4.82 -13.99 -3.23
CA ALA A 86 -3.43 -14.21 -2.88
C ALA A 86 -3.12 -15.55 -2.22
N THR A 87 -2.02 -16.15 -2.66
CA THR A 87 -1.54 -17.52 -2.38
C THR A 87 -0.03 -17.51 -2.14
N TRP A 88 0.64 -18.67 -2.18
CA TRP A 88 2.09 -18.82 -1.99
C TRP A 88 2.83 -19.04 -3.31
N ASP A 89 4.07 -18.58 -3.39
CA ASP A 89 5.00 -18.65 -4.53
C ASP A 89 5.06 -20.02 -5.23
N LYS A 90 5.04 -21.11 -4.48
CA LYS A 90 4.99 -22.49 -5.01
C LYS A 90 3.83 -22.81 -5.96
N HIS A 91 2.83 -21.93 -6.04
CA HIS A 91 1.67 -22.04 -6.93
C HIS A 91 1.75 -21.12 -8.17
N GLU A 92 2.84 -20.37 -8.37
CA GLU A 92 2.96 -19.36 -9.43
C GLU A 92 2.65 -19.91 -10.83
N ALA A 93 3.25 -21.05 -11.20
CA ALA A 93 2.98 -21.70 -12.48
C ALA A 93 1.48 -22.01 -12.66
N THR A 94 0.82 -22.56 -11.62
CA THR A 94 -0.62 -22.86 -11.64
C THR A 94 -1.48 -21.60 -11.74
N VAL A 95 -1.08 -20.51 -11.07
CA VAL A 95 -1.78 -19.21 -11.15
C VAL A 95 -1.67 -18.65 -12.56
N SER A 96 -0.46 -18.57 -13.11
CA SER A 96 -0.19 -18.08 -14.47
C SER A 96 -0.91 -18.91 -15.53
N GLU A 97 -0.96 -20.23 -15.40
CA GLU A 97 -1.72 -21.10 -16.30
C GLU A 97 -3.23 -20.78 -16.28
N VAL A 98 -3.84 -20.58 -15.11
CA VAL A 98 -5.28 -20.28 -15.00
C VAL A 98 -5.61 -18.86 -15.49
N ILE A 99 -4.75 -17.87 -15.24
CA ILE A 99 -4.89 -16.51 -15.80
C ILE A 99 -4.92 -16.58 -17.34
N ASN A 100 -3.98 -17.31 -17.94
CA ASN A 100 -3.91 -17.48 -19.39
C ASN A 100 -5.06 -18.32 -19.97
N GLU A 101 -5.46 -19.41 -19.31
CA GLU A 101 -6.58 -20.27 -19.72
C GLU A 101 -7.90 -19.50 -19.81
N LEU A 102 -8.14 -18.59 -18.84
CA LEU A 102 -9.34 -17.76 -18.77
C LEU A 102 -9.22 -16.43 -19.53
N GLY A 103 -8.05 -16.10 -20.10
CA GLY A 103 -7.81 -14.83 -20.79
C GLY A 103 -7.99 -13.61 -19.89
N LEU A 104 -7.58 -13.69 -18.63
CA LEU A 104 -7.80 -12.64 -17.64
C LEU A 104 -6.68 -11.60 -17.63
N ASP A 105 -7.05 -10.34 -17.49
CA ASP A 105 -6.13 -9.22 -17.29
C ASP A 105 -5.78 -9.09 -15.79
N LEU A 106 -4.94 -10.01 -15.31
CA LEU A 106 -4.49 -10.10 -13.93
C LEU A 106 -2.95 -10.15 -13.86
N GLU A 107 -2.39 -9.39 -12.91
CA GLU A 107 -0.97 -9.28 -12.62
C GLU A 107 -0.62 -10.04 -11.33
N ILE A 108 0.57 -10.66 -11.30
CA ILE A 108 1.11 -11.37 -10.12
C ILE A 108 2.22 -10.51 -9.49
N ILE A 109 1.94 -9.95 -8.32
CA ILE A 109 2.88 -9.13 -7.55
C ILE A 109 3.48 -9.97 -6.42
N LEU A 110 4.82 -10.01 -6.32
CA LEU A 110 5.52 -10.72 -5.25
C LEU A 110 5.57 -9.91 -3.95
N ASN A 111 5.39 -10.59 -2.82
CA ASN A 111 5.63 -10.04 -1.48
C ASN A 111 6.15 -11.16 -0.57
N LYS A 112 7.47 -11.25 -0.38
CA LYS A 112 8.10 -12.16 0.61
C LYS A 112 7.62 -13.62 0.56
N GLY A 113 7.55 -14.19 -0.64
CA GLY A 113 7.10 -15.57 -0.90
C GLY A 113 5.57 -15.76 -1.00
N ALA A 114 4.78 -14.69 -0.85
CA ALA A 114 3.38 -14.67 -1.22
C ALA A 114 3.18 -14.08 -2.62
N LEU A 115 2.20 -14.62 -3.34
CA LEU A 115 1.70 -14.08 -4.61
C LEU A 115 0.47 -13.22 -4.34
N MET A 116 0.51 -11.98 -4.78
CA MET A 116 -0.60 -11.02 -4.73
C MET A 116 -1.15 -10.83 -6.15
N ILE A 117 -2.29 -11.47 -6.44
CA ILE A 117 -2.95 -11.41 -7.75
C ILE A 117 -4.01 -10.30 -7.71
N LEU A 118 -3.84 -9.34 -8.62
CA LEU A 118 -4.67 -8.15 -8.75
C LEU A 118 -4.97 -7.88 -10.25
N PRO A 119 -6.00 -7.10 -10.59
CA PRO A 119 -6.17 -6.59 -11.96
C PRO A 119 -4.94 -5.78 -12.40
N THR A 120 -4.56 -5.89 -13.67
CA THR A 120 -3.35 -5.22 -14.20
C THR A 120 -3.36 -3.71 -13.92
N GLY A 121 -2.24 -3.18 -13.42
CA GLY A 121 -2.12 -1.75 -13.03
C GLY A 121 -2.75 -1.39 -11.67
N ILE A 122 -3.31 -2.36 -10.94
CA ILE A 122 -3.80 -2.17 -9.56
C ILE A 122 -2.72 -2.60 -8.57
N ASN A 123 -2.14 -1.62 -7.87
CA ASN A 123 -1.12 -1.82 -6.86
C ASN A 123 -1.19 -0.71 -5.78
N LYS A 124 -0.23 -0.69 -4.84
CA LYS A 124 -0.19 0.31 -3.77
C LYS A 124 -0.03 1.74 -4.29
N ALA A 125 0.67 1.93 -5.41
CA ALA A 125 0.88 3.24 -6.03
C ALA A 125 -0.40 3.77 -6.70
N SER A 126 -1.16 2.94 -7.43
CA SER A 126 -2.44 3.36 -8.01
C SER A 126 -3.51 3.60 -6.95
N GLY A 127 -3.49 2.83 -5.85
CA GLY A 127 -4.27 3.13 -4.66
C GLY A 127 -3.92 4.50 -4.06
N LEU A 128 -2.62 4.81 -3.93
CA LEU A 128 -2.17 6.11 -3.43
C LEU A 128 -2.60 7.26 -4.35
N ALA A 129 -2.45 7.11 -5.67
CA ALA A 129 -2.86 8.12 -6.64
C ALA A 129 -4.35 8.47 -6.50
N ALA A 130 -5.22 7.45 -6.40
CA ALA A 130 -6.65 7.67 -6.20
C ALA A 130 -7.00 8.31 -4.85
N ALA A 131 -6.25 7.99 -3.78
CA ALA A 131 -6.41 8.64 -2.48
C ALA A 131 -5.95 10.11 -2.49
N LEU A 132 -4.84 10.41 -3.18
CA LEU A 132 -4.34 11.77 -3.34
C LEU A 132 -5.29 12.64 -4.18
N GLU A 133 -5.90 12.08 -5.23
CA GLU A 133 -6.92 12.74 -6.03
C GLU A 133 -8.16 13.11 -5.18
N ASP A 134 -8.70 12.15 -4.42
CA ASP A 134 -9.84 12.39 -3.51
C ASP A 134 -9.52 13.46 -2.44
N MET A 135 -8.24 13.62 -2.05
CA MET A 135 -7.77 14.58 -1.05
C MET A 135 -7.21 15.90 -1.62
N GLN A 136 -7.11 16.03 -2.95
CA GLN A 136 -6.49 17.17 -3.65
C GLN A 136 -5.04 17.45 -3.22
N LEU A 137 -4.25 16.38 -3.05
CA LEU A 137 -2.84 16.42 -2.67
C LEU A 137 -1.94 15.97 -3.81
N LEU A 138 -0.66 16.35 -3.74
CA LEU A 138 0.36 15.92 -4.69
C LEU A 138 1.25 14.81 -4.10
N PRO A 139 1.82 13.91 -4.93
CA PRO A 139 2.73 12.87 -4.45
C PRO A 139 3.96 13.42 -3.70
N GLU A 140 4.43 14.62 -4.04
CA GLU A 140 5.48 15.35 -3.31
C GLU A 140 5.12 15.65 -1.84
N ASN A 141 3.83 15.63 -1.47
CA ASN A 141 3.37 15.80 -0.09
C ASN A 141 3.40 14.50 0.73
N VAL A 142 3.79 13.38 0.13
CA VAL A 142 3.75 12.05 0.73
C VAL A 142 5.14 11.61 1.20
N VAL A 143 5.20 11.13 2.44
CA VAL A 143 6.33 10.36 2.95
C VAL A 143 5.90 8.90 3.03
N GLY A 144 6.47 8.09 2.13
CA GLY A 144 6.22 6.65 2.04
C GLY A 144 7.16 5.86 2.93
N VAL A 145 6.66 4.79 3.55
CA VAL A 145 7.49 3.83 4.29
C VAL A 145 7.18 2.41 3.84
N GLY A 146 8.22 1.64 3.51
CA GLY A 146 8.09 0.30 2.94
C GLY A 146 9.14 -0.69 3.45
N ASP A 147 8.89 -1.98 3.22
CA ASP A 147 9.79 -3.05 3.63
C ASP A 147 9.82 -4.30 2.72
N ALA A 148 9.02 -4.36 1.65
CA ALA A 148 8.92 -5.47 0.69
C ALA A 148 8.93 -5.02 -0.78
N GLU A 149 9.06 -5.97 -1.71
CA GLU A 149 9.13 -5.70 -3.16
C GLU A 149 7.89 -4.96 -3.69
N ASN A 150 6.71 -5.31 -3.17
CA ASN A 150 5.45 -4.67 -3.52
C ASN A 150 5.30 -3.22 -3.00
N ASP A 151 6.26 -2.69 -2.24
CA ASP A 151 6.31 -1.28 -1.86
C ASP A 151 7.06 -0.41 -2.89
N LEU A 152 7.85 -0.99 -3.81
CA LEU A 152 8.75 -0.24 -4.68
C LEU A 152 8.03 0.84 -5.50
N ASP A 153 6.97 0.48 -6.22
CA ASP A 153 6.18 1.44 -7.02
C ASP A 153 5.55 2.54 -6.15
N PHE A 154 5.11 2.18 -4.94
CA PHE A 154 4.54 3.12 -3.98
C PHE A 154 5.60 4.09 -3.44
N LEU A 155 6.80 3.60 -3.13
CA LEU A 155 7.92 4.42 -2.68
C LEU A 155 8.43 5.35 -3.79
N ASN A 156 8.49 4.85 -5.04
CA ASN A 156 8.94 5.61 -6.21
C ASN A 156 8.08 6.85 -6.52
N VAL A 157 6.80 6.86 -6.13
CA VAL A 157 5.91 8.02 -6.31
C VAL A 157 5.87 8.96 -5.10
N CYS A 158 6.42 8.58 -3.94
CA CYS A 158 6.40 9.45 -2.75
C CYS A 158 7.48 10.53 -2.81
N GLY A 159 7.16 11.75 -2.39
CA GLY A 159 8.11 12.86 -2.28
C GLY A 159 9.33 12.56 -1.40
N ILE A 160 9.15 11.76 -0.34
CA ILE A 160 10.25 11.14 0.41
C ILE A 160 9.92 9.66 0.59
N SER A 161 10.86 8.77 0.27
CA SER A 161 10.73 7.33 0.43
C SER A 161 11.63 6.81 1.56
N VAL A 162 11.11 5.93 2.40
CA VAL A 162 11.81 5.44 3.60
C VAL A 162 11.73 3.92 3.69
N ALA A 163 12.88 3.27 3.85
CA ALA A 163 12.94 1.84 4.14
C ALA A 163 13.19 1.60 5.64
N VAL A 164 12.48 0.65 6.25
CA VAL A 164 12.83 0.22 7.62
C VAL A 164 14.07 -0.68 7.64
N ASN A 165 14.78 -0.82 8.76
CA ASN A 165 16.04 -1.57 8.78
C ASN A 165 15.90 -3.08 8.45
N ASN A 166 14.71 -3.68 8.59
CA ASN A 166 14.45 -5.05 8.13
C ASN A 166 13.91 -5.16 6.70
N ALA A 167 13.85 -4.05 5.95
CA ALA A 167 13.46 -4.05 4.55
C ALA A 167 14.45 -4.86 3.69
N LEU A 168 13.96 -5.34 2.55
CA LEU A 168 14.80 -6.03 1.57
C LEU A 168 15.85 -5.07 0.97
N PRO A 169 17.01 -5.58 0.50
CA PRO A 169 18.08 -4.74 -0.05
C PRO A 169 17.59 -3.78 -1.15
N VAL A 170 16.84 -4.29 -2.13
CA VAL A 170 16.26 -3.49 -3.23
C VAL A 170 15.38 -2.33 -2.75
N VAL A 171 14.65 -2.51 -1.63
CA VAL A 171 13.80 -1.46 -1.03
C VAL A 171 14.64 -0.41 -0.32
N LYS A 172 15.74 -0.81 0.32
CA LYS A 172 16.71 0.11 0.94
C LYS A 172 17.47 0.92 -0.09
N GLU A 173 17.79 0.32 -1.24
CA GLU A 173 18.49 0.98 -2.36
C GLU A 173 17.60 2.01 -3.08
N ALA A 174 16.28 1.79 -3.13
CA ALA A 174 15.31 2.71 -3.74
C ALA A 174 14.83 3.84 -2.79
N ALA A 175 15.10 3.76 -1.49
CA ALA A 175 14.61 4.71 -0.50
C ALA A 175 15.52 5.95 -0.35
N THR A 176 14.95 7.14 -0.14
CA THR A 176 15.66 8.38 0.23
C THR A 176 16.55 8.18 1.45
N PHE A 177 16.07 7.42 2.45
CA PHE A 177 16.91 6.93 3.54
C PHE A 177 16.37 5.64 4.18
N VAL A 178 17.22 4.99 4.99
CA VAL A 178 16.89 3.80 5.78
C VAL A 178 16.85 4.17 7.26
N THR A 179 15.81 3.76 7.99
CA THR A 179 15.74 3.97 9.45
C THR A 179 16.75 3.08 10.17
N LYS A 180 17.21 3.48 11.36
CA LYS A 180 18.10 2.64 12.18
C LYS A 180 17.37 1.42 12.74
N ASN A 181 16.12 1.62 13.14
CA ASN A 181 15.29 0.59 13.75
C ASN A 181 14.50 -0.23 12.71
N SER A 182 14.10 -1.43 13.11
CA SER A 182 13.30 -2.36 12.29
C SER A 182 11.81 -2.25 12.61
N ARG A 183 10.96 -2.58 11.62
CA ARG A 183 9.50 -2.73 11.72
C ARG A 183 8.87 -1.48 12.34
N GLY A 184 7.89 -1.65 13.24
CA GLY A 184 7.19 -0.56 13.91
C GLY A 184 8.13 0.43 14.63
N ALA A 185 9.27 -0.01 15.16
CA ALA A 185 10.24 0.90 15.79
C ALA A 185 10.94 1.81 14.77
N GLY A 186 11.13 1.34 13.52
CA GLY A 186 11.57 2.20 12.40
C GLY A 186 10.50 3.21 11.99
N VAL A 187 9.22 2.80 12.01
CA VAL A 187 8.09 3.71 11.77
C VAL A 187 7.98 4.77 12.87
N THR A 188 8.20 4.41 14.14
CA THR A 188 8.28 5.38 15.25
C THR A 188 9.42 6.38 15.04
N GLU A 189 10.63 5.90 14.69
CA GLU A 189 11.79 6.76 14.40
C GLU A 189 11.51 7.77 13.28
N LEU A 190 10.80 7.34 12.23
CA LEU A 190 10.35 8.21 11.14
C LEU A 190 9.34 9.26 11.62
N ILE A 191 8.35 8.85 12.43
CA ILE A 191 7.34 9.74 13.01
C ILE A 191 7.98 10.79 13.93
N ASP A 192 8.94 10.40 14.77
CA ASP A 192 9.65 11.31 15.66
C ASP A 192 10.45 12.37 14.86
N LYS A 193 11.10 11.95 13.77
CA LYS A 193 11.78 12.87 12.84
C LYS A 193 10.82 13.85 12.17
N LEU A 194 9.67 13.37 11.69
CA LEU A 194 8.62 14.23 11.10
C LEU A 194 8.10 15.28 12.10
N ILE A 195 7.89 14.89 13.35
CA ILE A 195 7.45 15.82 14.40
C ILE A 195 8.54 16.85 14.74
N ALA A 196 9.82 16.42 14.76
CA ALA A 196 10.95 17.24 15.20
C ALA A 196 11.49 18.22 14.14
N SER A 197 11.65 17.78 12.89
CA SER A 197 12.29 18.55 11.81
C SER A 197 11.49 18.65 10.51
N ASP A 198 10.31 18.03 10.43
CA ASP A 198 9.50 17.89 9.20
C ASP A 198 10.31 17.25 8.04
N LEU A 199 11.34 16.47 8.38
CA LEU A 199 12.34 15.91 7.45
C LEU A 199 13.05 16.97 6.59
N SER A 200 13.18 18.21 7.08
CA SER A 200 13.86 19.32 6.40
C SER A 200 15.28 18.99 5.91
N GLU A 201 15.97 18.02 6.54
CA GLU A 201 17.28 17.54 6.09
C GLU A 201 17.27 16.70 4.80
N TYR A 202 16.08 16.31 4.30
CA TYR A 202 15.87 15.52 3.07
C TYR A 202 15.02 16.25 2.01
N GLN A 203 14.61 17.50 2.27
CA GLN A 203 13.90 18.33 1.30
C GLN A 203 14.89 18.91 0.28
N LEU A 204 14.67 18.67 -1.02
CA LEU A 204 15.46 19.17 -2.14
C LEU A 204 15.05 20.59 -2.56
#